data_AF-R6HIK2-F1
#
_entry.id   AF-R6HIK2-F1
#
_cell.length_a   1.000
_cell.length_b   1.000
_cell.length_c   1.000
_cell.angle_alpha   90.00
_cell.angle_beta   90.00
_cell.angle_gamma   90.00
#
_symmetry.space_group_name_H-M   'P 1'
#
loop_
_entity.id
_entity.type
_entity.pdbx_description
1 polymer ?
#
loop_
_entity_poly.entity_id
_entity_poly.type
_entity_poly.pdbx_seq_one_letter_code
_entity_poly.pdbx_strand_id
1 'polypeptide(L)'
;MKAKNRAAARVRRIGDKPTDRITPTRQHIGDAFHQTRFPRKSTSEWIIPSANHRLLLCVFVAALACFLVTSAAAPRWAQAGNTSGQLATVVIQVEGYTGALPTLVAGTDFTLGQPVGTNPAYMADESGKQPLAKLIESKEAQGFTLKWHDEAGKEFDWLTTKIEKSTTVTGTFVEADYEVRVSFNDAKTDDLTVKVPRGSSFKQAYGSIPATPTKEGWEFVRWVDTSDDSTFDFSKPIEKSTSIYALFEVANTAEVEAFDPTKDIPKTLTGSCYIGATWSVHPAKFAISDFTGELKGYAGTGTCSLPSAAPPSNTRADYVATLKEVNVEAGEVVYDVNITPPGAARPGGPSNSLGLIGYQTVYLKAVIKKNFGGYLEVVKTSSNPSISEGNRCYSLEGAVFGVYNQEGSRVAQLTTGPDGKTAKSPLLPAGTYTVREETAPDGFAPAPDTSVAITSGSTTTASISDAPQNTLINLIGQKIDAETNTPYPPRIGNPERSALPR
;
A
#
# COMPACT_ATOMS: atom_id res chain seq x y z
N MET A 1 40.73 -31.41 7.20
CA MET A 1 41.66 -31.90 6.16
C MET A 1 41.30 -31.24 4.82
N LYS A 2 42.29 -30.55 4.19
CA LYS A 2 42.45 -30.06 2.78
C LYS A 2 41.24 -29.34 2.12
N ALA A 3 41.24 -28.06 1.72
CA ALA A 3 42.18 -27.12 1.07
C ALA A 3 42.54 -27.42 -0.40
N LYS A 4 42.08 -26.55 -1.33
CA LYS A 4 42.58 -26.17 -2.68
C LYS A 4 41.37 -25.68 -3.53
N ASN A 5 41.29 -24.48 -4.11
CA ASN A 5 42.27 -23.79 -4.95
C ASN A 5 42.11 -22.26 -4.90
N ARG A 6 43.23 -21.56 -4.66
CA ARG A 6 43.54 -20.23 -5.18
C ARG A 6 44.50 -20.45 -6.37
N ALA A 7 44.28 -19.76 -7.48
CA ALA A 7 45.36 -19.43 -8.41
C ALA A 7 45.06 -18.10 -9.09
N ALA A 8 45.97 -17.16 -8.89
CA ALA A 8 46.08 -15.88 -9.56
C ALA A 8 47.04 -15.99 -10.75
N ALA A 9 46.87 -15.11 -11.74
CA ALA A 9 47.86 -14.60 -12.73
C ALA A 9 47.10 -14.27 -14.03
N ARG A 10 47.43 -13.28 -14.88
CA ARG A 10 48.36 -12.16 -14.89
C ARG A 10 48.08 -11.42 -16.20
N VAL A 11 48.30 -10.10 -16.17
CA VAL A 11 48.33 -9.12 -17.26
C VAL A 11 48.96 -9.62 -18.58
N ARG A 12 48.31 -9.31 -19.72
CA ARG A 12 49.00 -8.97 -20.98
C ARG A 12 48.29 -7.82 -21.71
N ARG A 13 49.13 -6.91 -22.20
CA ARG A 13 48.87 -5.65 -22.89
C ARG A 13 48.99 -5.93 -24.40
N ILE A 14 48.00 -5.52 -25.20
CA ILE A 14 48.14 -5.28 -26.65
C ILE A 14 47.32 -4.02 -26.95
N GLY A 15 48.00 -3.00 -27.49
CA GLY A 15 47.34 -1.86 -28.10
C GLY A 15 47.34 -2.02 -29.61
N ASP A 16 46.39 -1.39 -30.28
CA ASP A 16 46.67 -0.56 -31.46
C ASP A 16 45.56 0.46 -31.71
N LYS A 17 45.98 1.63 -32.19
CA LYS A 17 45.24 2.86 -32.56
C LYS A 17 44.52 2.70 -33.91
N PRO A 18 43.50 3.53 -34.23
CA PRO A 18 43.72 4.82 -34.94
C PRO A 18 42.81 5.97 -34.44
N THR A 19 43.33 7.16 -34.11
CA THR A 19 43.33 8.40 -34.94
C THR A 19 42.10 8.61 -35.84
N ASP A 20 41.19 9.52 -35.47
CA ASP A 20 41.15 10.86 -36.07
C ASP A 20 40.25 11.87 -35.33
N ARG A 21 40.73 13.11 -35.28
CA ARG A 21 40.06 14.33 -34.77
C ARG A 21 39.23 14.95 -35.88
N ILE A 22 38.00 15.38 -35.60
CA ILE A 22 37.35 16.47 -36.36
C ILE A 22 36.65 17.45 -35.41
N THR A 23 37.06 18.71 -35.53
CA THR A 23 36.56 19.94 -34.90
C THR A 23 35.22 20.37 -35.52
N PRO A 24 34.29 21.01 -34.78
CA PRO A 24 33.01 21.44 -35.34
C PRO A 24 33.16 22.73 -36.17
N THR A 25 32.59 22.73 -37.38
CA THR A 25 32.53 23.91 -38.25
C THR A 25 31.11 24.49 -38.28
N ARG A 26 31.06 25.80 -38.10
CA ARG A 26 29.92 26.71 -38.18
C ARG A 26 29.46 26.85 -39.64
N GLN A 27 28.15 26.77 -39.91
CA GLN A 27 27.60 27.29 -41.16
C GLN A 27 26.24 27.97 -40.95
N HIS A 28 26.20 29.20 -41.45
CA HIS A 28 25.06 30.09 -41.65
C HIS A 28 24.65 29.99 -43.13
N ILE A 29 23.36 30.15 -43.44
CA ILE A 29 22.67 30.61 -44.69
C ILE A 29 21.19 30.22 -44.45
N GLY A 30 20.14 31.01 -44.66
CA GLY A 30 19.89 32.21 -45.48
C GLY A 30 18.51 32.03 -46.13
N ASP A 31 17.68 33.08 -46.08
CA ASP A 31 16.24 33.15 -46.34
C ASP A 31 15.74 32.73 -47.74
N ALA A 32 14.43 32.42 -47.84
CA ALA A 32 13.62 32.70 -49.04
C ALA A 32 12.13 32.95 -48.70
N PHE A 33 11.65 34.11 -49.15
CA PHE A 33 10.29 34.65 -49.12
C PHE A 33 9.32 33.92 -50.08
N HIS A 34 8.00 33.96 -49.77
CA HIS A 34 6.96 34.33 -50.75
C HIS A 34 5.69 34.85 -50.07
N GLN A 35 5.23 36.02 -50.53
CA GLN A 35 3.99 36.71 -50.19
C GLN A 35 2.79 36.18 -51.00
N THR A 36 1.57 36.26 -50.45
CA THR A 36 0.38 36.75 -51.19
C THR A 36 -0.76 37.25 -50.27
N ARG A 37 -0.98 38.58 -50.34
CA ARG A 37 -2.21 39.42 -50.36
C ARG A 37 -3.52 39.02 -49.63
N PHE A 38 -4.05 40.03 -48.92
CA PHE A 38 -5.44 40.30 -48.46
C PHE A 38 -6.48 40.48 -49.60
N PRO A 39 -7.81 40.48 -49.31
CA PRO A 39 -8.52 41.76 -49.09
C PRO A 39 -9.70 41.80 -48.05
N ARG A 40 -9.79 42.97 -47.38
CA ARG A 40 -10.94 43.88 -47.06
C ARG A 40 -12.18 43.51 -46.18
N LYS A 41 -12.32 44.38 -45.14
CA LYS A 41 -13.45 45.25 -44.69
C LYS A 41 -14.72 44.66 -44.03
N SER A 42 -15.04 45.14 -42.81
CA SER A 42 -16.18 46.05 -42.54
C SER A 42 -16.17 46.59 -41.08
N THR A 43 -16.63 47.84 -40.94
CA THR A 43 -16.79 48.80 -39.81
C THR A 43 -17.71 48.32 -38.67
N SER A 44 -17.65 48.80 -37.42
CA SER A 44 -17.93 50.17 -36.89
C SER A 44 -17.43 50.34 -35.43
N GLU A 45 -16.62 51.34 -35.07
CA GLU A 45 -16.97 52.64 -34.43
C GLU A 45 -17.96 52.62 -33.25
N TRP A 46 -17.54 53.10 -32.07
CA TRP A 46 -18.14 54.23 -31.31
C TRP A 46 -17.18 54.78 -30.23
N ILE A 47 -16.56 55.92 -30.54
CA ILE A 47 -16.38 57.19 -29.77
C ILE A 47 -15.97 57.18 -28.27
N ILE A 48 -14.86 57.90 -28.01
CA ILE A 48 -14.36 58.46 -26.72
C ILE A 48 -14.87 59.92 -26.59
N PRO A 49 -15.02 60.47 -25.37
CA PRO A 49 -14.15 61.60 -24.95
C PRO A 49 -13.82 61.53 -23.44
N SER A 50 -12.82 62.17 -22.82
CA SER A 50 -11.94 63.30 -23.16
C SER A 50 -10.84 63.41 -22.08
N ALA A 51 -9.76 64.11 -22.45
CA ALA A 51 -8.57 64.42 -21.68
C ALA A 51 -8.71 65.57 -20.64
N ASN A 52 -7.58 65.84 -19.95
CA ASN A 52 -7.14 67.04 -19.17
C ASN A 52 -7.31 66.91 -17.64
N HIS A 53 -6.38 67.27 -16.73
CA HIS A 53 -5.19 68.13 -16.71
C HIS A 53 -4.15 67.59 -15.70
N ARG A 54 -2.84 67.55 -16.01
CA ARG A 54 -1.75 68.42 -15.51
C ARG A 54 -1.73 68.81 -14.01
N LEU A 55 -0.59 68.46 -13.39
CA LEU A 55 0.20 69.17 -12.36
C LEU A 55 -0.45 69.55 -11.01
N LEU A 56 0.06 68.96 -9.92
CA LEU A 56 0.65 69.74 -8.83
C LEU A 56 1.70 68.93 -8.06
N LEU A 57 2.84 69.57 -7.84
CA LEU A 57 4.08 69.14 -7.20
C LEU A 57 4.08 69.66 -5.74
N CYS A 58 4.83 68.99 -4.83
CA CYS A 58 5.30 69.49 -3.52
C CYS A 58 4.22 69.52 -2.40
N VAL A 59 4.39 69.14 -1.12
CA VAL A 59 5.49 68.93 -0.15
C VAL A 59 4.90 68.03 0.97
N PHE A 60 5.63 67.07 1.56
CA PHE A 60 5.94 67.03 3.02
C PHE A 60 6.65 65.76 3.47
N VAL A 61 7.75 66.02 4.18
CA VAL A 61 8.77 65.14 4.74
C VAL A 61 8.30 64.49 6.05
N ALA A 62 8.90 63.32 6.32
CA ALA A 62 9.06 62.61 7.60
C ALA A 62 8.74 63.37 8.90
N ALA A 63 8.06 62.67 9.82
CA ALA A 63 8.03 63.01 11.24
C ALA A 63 8.28 61.76 12.10
N LEU A 64 9.51 61.70 12.61
CA LEU A 64 9.96 60.89 13.73
C LEU A 64 9.74 61.71 15.02
N ALA A 65 9.37 61.02 16.10
CA ALA A 65 9.46 61.42 17.52
C ALA A 65 8.53 62.54 18.05
N CYS A 66 7.55 62.15 18.87
CA CYS A 66 7.35 62.64 20.25
C CYS A 66 6.05 62.05 20.85
N PHE A 67 6.16 60.94 21.59
CA PHE A 67 5.27 60.64 22.73
C PHE A 67 6.04 59.78 23.75
N LEU A 68 6.61 60.45 24.74
CA LEU A 68 6.96 59.98 26.09
C LEU A 68 6.03 60.81 27.01
N VAL A 69 5.37 60.38 28.09
CA VAL A 69 5.34 59.18 28.96
C VAL A 69 4.05 59.32 29.76
N THR A 70 3.28 58.25 29.96
CA THR A 70 2.63 57.93 31.25
C THR A 70 2.37 56.43 31.36
N SER A 71 3.12 55.84 32.28
CA SER A 71 3.06 54.50 32.87
C SER A 71 1.72 53.74 32.86
N ALA A 72 1.76 52.52 32.32
CA ALA A 72 1.19 51.34 32.98
C ALA A 72 2.24 50.23 32.93
N ALA A 73 2.65 49.78 34.11
CA ALA A 73 3.80 48.95 34.36
C ALA A 73 3.75 47.62 33.60
N ALA A 74 4.76 47.34 32.78
CA ALA A 74 5.16 45.97 32.55
C ALA A 74 5.51 45.35 33.92
N PRO A 75 4.99 44.18 34.29
CA PRO A 75 5.39 43.56 35.54
C PRO A 75 6.90 43.28 35.47
N ARG A 76 7.63 43.83 36.45
CA ARG A 76 9.06 43.59 36.63
C ARG A 76 9.31 42.15 37.08
N TRP A 77 9.32 41.23 36.13
CA TRP A 77 10.04 39.94 36.23
C TRP A 77 10.95 39.71 35.01
N ALA A 78 11.09 40.70 34.12
CA ALA A 78 11.95 40.68 32.94
C ALA A 78 13.46 40.87 33.23
N GLN A 79 13.92 40.52 34.43
CA GLN A 79 15.32 40.22 34.68
C GLN A 79 15.37 38.85 35.35
N ALA A 80 15.48 37.80 34.54
CA ALA A 80 15.78 36.45 34.99
C ALA A 80 17.25 36.40 35.46
N GLY A 81 17.56 37.09 36.55
CA GLY A 81 18.73 36.84 37.35
C GLY A 81 18.46 35.62 38.23
N ASN A 82 19.38 34.66 38.26
CA ASN A 82 19.36 33.56 39.22
C ASN A 82 19.45 34.13 40.65
N THR A 83 18.31 34.44 41.27
CA THR A 83 18.23 34.75 42.69
C THR A 83 18.39 33.45 43.48
N SER A 84 19.35 33.41 44.42
CA SER A 84 19.59 32.24 45.27
C SER A 84 18.30 31.87 46.01
N GLY A 85 17.70 30.72 45.65
CA GLY A 85 16.45 30.19 46.22
C GLY A 85 15.24 30.21 45.28
N GLN A 86 15.31 30.85 44.11
CA GLN A 86 14.24 30.81 43.11
C GLN A 86 14.46 29.63 42.16
N LEU A 87 13.45 28.75 42.05
CA LEU A 87 13.49 27.62 41.11
C LEU A 87 13.50 28.15 39.68
N ALA A 88 14.28 27.51 38.80
CA ALA A 88 14.32 27.88 37.39
C ALA A 88 12.95 27.64 36.73
N THR A 89 12.57 28.48 35.79
CA THR A 89 11.25 28.41 35.14
C THR A 89 11.36 28.43 33.61
N VAL A 90 10.41 27.78 32.93
CA VAL A 90 10.24 27.90 31.48
C VAL A 90 8.90 28.56 31.20
N VAL A 91 8.94 29.75 30.60
CA VAL A 91 7.74 30.48 30.16
C VAL A 91 7.47 30.13 28.70
N ILE A 92 6.23 29.69 28.42
CA ILE A 92 5.82 29.29 27.06
C ILE A 92 5.02 30.43 26.44
N GLN A 93 5.40 30.84 25.23
CA GLN A 93 4.65 31.81 24.43
C GLN A 93 4.39 31.25 23.05
N VAL A 94 3.22 31.52 22.46
CA VAL A 94 2.90 31.12 21.09
C VAL A 94 2.31 32.32 20.36
N GLU A 95 2.89 32.65 19.21
CA GLU A 95 2.43 33.75 18.39
C GLU A 95 0.96 33.58 17.99
N GLY A 96 0.15 34.61 18.22
CA GLY A 96 -1.29 34.57 17.92
C GLY A 96 -2.15 33.82 18.93
N TYR A 97 -1.58 33.24 19.98
CA TYR A 97 -2.34 32.67 21.09
C TYR A 97 -2.48 33.69 22.23
N THR A 98 -3.71 33.99 22.63
CA THR A 98 -4.00 34.99 23.69
C THR A 98 -4.42 34.37 25.02
N GLY A 99 -4.56 33.04 25.09
CA GLY A 99 -4.86 32.34 26.33
C GLY A 99 -3.64 32.22 27.23
N ALA A 100 -3.85 31.76 28.47
CA ALA A 100 -2.75 31.41 29.36
C ALA A 100 -2.20 30.01 29.02
N LEU A 101 -0.87 29.89 29.00
CA LEU A 101 -0.15 28.62 28.99
C LEU A 101 0.53 28.44 30.35
N PRO A 102 0.72 27.19 30.83
CA PRO A 102 1.39 26.95 32.10
C PRO A 102 2.84 27.46 32.06
N THR A 103 3.33 27.98 33.19
CA THR A 103 4.75 28.22 33.41
C THR A 103 5.33 26.99 34.08
N LEU A 104 6.33 26.38 33.44
CA LEU A 104 6.95 25.15 33.97
C LEU A 104 7.97 25.52 35.04
N VAL A 105 8.04 24.72 36.10
CA VAL A 105 8.93 24.96 37.25
C VAL A 105 9.92 23.80 37.42
N ALA A 106 11.19 24.12 37.65
CA ALA A 106 12.23 23.12 37.89
C ALA A 106 11.95 22.36 39.20
N GLY A 107 12.09 21.03 39.16
CA GLY A 107 11.78 20.14 40.27
C GLY A 107 10.34 19.62 40.28
N THR A 108 9.41 20.26 39.56
CA THR A 108 8.05 19.76 39.33
C THR A 108 7.85 19.29 37.90
N ASP A 109 8.15 20.14 36.92
CA ASP A 109 7.84 19.89 35.51
C ASP A 109 9.03 19.41 34.69
N PHE A 110 10.24 19.76 35.14
CA PHE A 110 11.49 19.36 34.50
C PHE A 110 12.63 19.35 35.52
N THR A 111 13.72 18.67 35.18
CA THR A 111 14.97 18.68 35.95
C THR A 111 15.98 19.60 35.26
N LEU A 112 16.64 20.48 36.01
CA LEU A 112 17.68 21.35 35.46
C LEU A 112 18.81 20.51 34.82
N GLY A 113 19.29 20.92 33.65
CA GLY A 113 20.25 20.18 32.84
C GLY A 113 19.65 19.04 32.01
N GLN A 114 18.33 18.83 32.08
CA GLN A 114 17.58 17.87 31.26
C GLN A 114 16.56 18.61 30.38
N PRO A 115 16.09 17.98 29.28
CA PRO A 115 14.94 18.49 28.53
C PRO A 115 13.64 18.39 29.33
N VAL A 116 12.65 19.20 28.96
CA VAL A 116 11.28 19.14 29.53
C VAL A 116 10.61 17.81 29.17
N GLY A 117 10.86 17.31 27.96
CA GLY A 117 10.39 16.00 27.52
C GLY A 117 8.95 15.95 27.03
N THR A 118 8.24 17.08 27.02
CA THR A 118 6.85 17.20 26.55
C THR A 118 6.68 18.43 25.67
N ASN A 119 5.99 18.29 24.53
CA ASN A 119 5.76 19.39 23.59
C ASN A 119 4.41 20.08 23.87
N PRO A 120 4.39 21.39 24.21
CA PRO A 120 3.17 22.13 24.52
C PRO A 120 2.14 22.12 23.39
N ALA A 121 2.55 21.94 22.13
CA ALA A 121 1.65 21.90 20.98
C ALA A 121 0.56 20.81 21.10
N TYR A 122 0.81 19.77 21.90
CA TYR A 122 -0.06 18.61 22.07
C TYR A 122 -0.57 18.45 23.50
N MET A 123 -0.36 19.45 24.36
CA MET A 123 -0.81 19.41 25.74
C MET A 123 -2.33 19.39 25.82
N ALA A 124 -2.86 18.69 26.82
CA ALA A 124 -4.26 18.76 27.22
C ALA A 124 -4.36 19.41 28.60
N ASP A 125 -5.30 20.33 28.78
CA ASP A 125 -5.61 20.90 30.10
C ASP A 125 -6.36 19.87 30.98
N GLU A 126 -6.67 20.25 32.22
CA GLU A 126 -7.38 19.40 33.19
C GLU A 126 -8.75 18.90 32.68
N SER A 127 -9.35 19.59 31.71
CA SER A 127 -10.61 19.21 31.07
C SER A 127 -10.42 18.30 29.85
N GLY A 128 -9.18 17.97 29.50
CA GLY A 128 -8.82 17.22 28.31
C GLY A 128 -8.79 18.06 27.02
N LYS A 129 -8.96 19.38 27.11
CA LYS A 129 -8.96 20.28 25.96
C LYS A 129 -7.53 20.65 25.58
N GLN A 130 -7.21 20.59 24.30
CA GLN A 130 -5.92 21.06 23.78
C GLN A 130 -5.98 22.55 23.42
N PRO A 131 -5.34 23.45 24.20
CA PRO A 131 -5.57 24.88 24.04
C PRO A 131 -5.00 25.45 22.73
N LEU A 132 -3.91 24.85 22.23
CA LEU A 132 -3.23 25.30 21.01
C LEU A 132 -3.77 24.66 19.73
N ALA A 133 -4.51 23.55 19.82
CA ALA A 133 -4.94 22.75 18.68
C ALA A 133 -5.61 23.57 17.57
N LYS A 134 -6.67 24.31 17.93
CA LYS A 134 -7.45 25.10 16.96
C LYS A 134 -6.59 26.15 16.24
N LEU A 135 -5.63 26.77 16.95
CA LEU A 135 -4.73 27.75 16.36
C LEU A 135 -3.76 27.07 15.39
N ILE A 136 -3.14 25.97 15.82
CA ILE A 136 -2.19 25.22 15.01
C ILE A 136 -2.87 24.68 13.75
N GLU A 137 -4.01 24.01 13.87
CA GLU A 137 -4.74 23.45 12.71
C GLU A 137 -5.17 24.53 11.72
N SER A 138 -5.61 25.69 12.21
CA SER A 138 -5.93 26.85 11.36
C SER A 138 -4.70 27.36 10.60
N LYS A 139 -3.54 27.37 11.25
CA LYS A 139 -2.27 27.79 10.65
C LYS A 139 -1.71 26.73 9.69
N GLU A 140 -1.85 25.45 9.99
CA GLU A 140 -1.50 24.33 9.10
C GLU A 140 -2.33 24.37 7.81
N ALA A 141 -3.64 24.67 7.91
CA ALA A 141 -4.50 24.85 6.75
C ALA A 141 -4.05 26.03 5.86
N GLN A 142 -3.47 27.07 6.46
CA GLN A 142 -2.85 28.19 5.74
C GLN A 142 -1.43 27.89 5.25
N GLY A 143 -0.82 26.80 5.74
CA GLY A 143 0.49 26.34 5.31
C GLY A 143 1.67 26.66 6.18
N PHE A 144 1.41 26.92 7.45
CA PHE A 144 2.44 27.17 8.42
C PHE A 144 2.60 25.96 9.33
N THR A 145 3.83 25.73 9.77
CA THR A 145 4.15 24.79 10.86
C THR A 145 4.62 25.57 12.08
N LEU A 146 4.29 25.08 13.27
CA LEU A 146 4.74 25.66 14.52
C LEU A 146 6.20 25.24 14.78
N LYS A 147 7.08 26.23 14.95
CA LYS A 147 8.47 26.03 15.34
C LYS A 147 8.75 26.73 16.65
N TRP A 148 9.54 26.09 17.49
CA TRP A 148 9.91 26.59 18.81
C TRP A 148 11.34 27.12 18.78
N HIS A 149 11.56 28.23 19.47
CA HIS A 149 12.89 28.81 19.64
C HIS A 149 13.07 29.40 21.04
N ASP A 150 14.32 29.43 21.49
CA ASP A 150 14.69 30.04 22.77
C ASP A 150 14.72 31.58 22.69
N GLU A 151 15.08 32.23 23.80
CA GLU A 151 15.22 33.70 23.91
C GLU A 151 16.26 34.29 22.96
N ALA A 152 17.25 33.50 22.52
CA ALA A 152 18.26 33.91 21.56
C ALA A 152 17.81 33.66 20.11
N GLY A 153 16.62 33.11 19.89
CA GLY A 153 16.08 32.77 18.58
C GLY A 153 16.63 31.47 18.00
N LYS A 154 17.33 30.64 18.80
CA LYS A 154 17.83 29.34 18.36
C LYS A 154 16.71 28.31 18.39
N GLU A 155 16.69 27.40 17.41
CA GLU A 155 15.73 26.28 17.36
C GLU A 155 15.76 25.48 18.67
N PHE A 156 14.56 25.20 19.17
CA PHE A 156 14.33 24.56 20.45
C PHE A 156 13.48 23.30 20.25
N ASP A 157 14.01 22.15 20.67
CA ASP A 157 13.29 20.88 20.70
C ASP A 157 13.00 20.50 22.15
N TRP A 158 11.71 20.44 22.50
CA TRP A 158 11.23 20.12 23.84
C TRP A 158 11.70 18.77 24.38
N LEU A 159 12.07 17.82 23.51
CA LEU A 159 12.46 16.47 23.91
C LEU A 159 13.97 16.27 23.99
N THR A 160 14.76 17.16 23.39
CA THR A 160 16.22 16.99 23.32
C THR A 160 17.00 18.19 23.86
N THR A 161 16.41 19.38 23.91
CA THR A 161 17.08 20.61 24.34
C THR A 161 17.09 20.72 25.86
N LYS A 162 18.28 20.77 26.46
CA LYS A 162 18.47 20.86 27.91
C LYS A 162 18.14 22.26 28.45
N ILE A 163 17.55 22.33 29.64
CA ILE A 163 17.26 23.59 30.34
C ILE A 163 18.32 23.86 31.40
N GLU A 164 19.22 24.80 31.17
CA GLU A 164 20.32 25.11 32.11
C GLU A 164 19.97 26.23 33.10
N LYS A 165 18.99 27.08 32.76
CA LYS A 165 18.54 28.22 33.56
C LYS A 165 17.11 28.59 33.16
N SER A 166 16.51 29.54 33.87
CA SER A 166 15.20 30.09 33.46
C SER A 166 15.27 30.66 32.04
N THR A 167 14.24 30.39 31.25
CA THR A 167 14.16 30.83 29.86
C THR A 167 12.71 31.00 29.43
N THR A 168 12.52 31.80 28.39
CA THR A 168 11.29 31.84 27.59
C THR A 168 11.50 30.99 26.33
N VAL A 169 10.49 30.19 25.98
CA VAL A 169 10.44 29.46 24.72
C VAL A 169 9.24 29.95 23.94
N THR A 170 9.49 30.43 22.74
CA THR A 170 8.49 31.05 21.88
C THR A 170 8.21 30.16 20.67
N GLY A 171 6.94 29.91 20.41
CA GLY A 171 6.43 29.22 19.24
C GLY A 171 6.01 30.23 18.17
N THR A 172 6.58 30.13 16.97
CA THR A 172 6.25 30.95 15.81
C THR A 172 5.80 30.08 14.64
N PHE A 173 4.97 30.66 13.77
CA PHE A 173 4.43 29.95 12.61
C PHE A 173 5.25 30.29 11.37
N VAL A 174 5.94 29.29 10.82
CA VAL A 174 6.78 29.44 9.62
C VAL A 174 6.18 28.68 8.45
N GLU A 175 6.33 29.20 7.23
CA GLU A 175 5.88 28.48 6.04
C GLU A 175 6.52 27.09 5.99
N ALA A 176 5.69 26.08 5.72
CA ALA A 176 6.12 24.69 5.66
C ALA A 176 5.86 24.14 4.27
N ASP A 177 6.92 23.56 3.69
CA ASP A 177 6.78 22.65 2.56
C ASP A 177 5.99 21.41 2.99
N TYR A 178 5.30 20.80 2.04
CA TYR A 178 4.74 19.47 2.22
C TYR A 178 5.83 18.41 2.12
N GLU A 179 5.61 17.26 2.75
CA GLU A 179 6.46 16.09 2.56
C GLU A 179 5.65 14.99 1.86
N VAL A 180 6.18 14.46 0.76
CA VAL A 180 5.62 13.28 0.09
C VAL A 180 6.63 12.15 0.23
N ARG A 181 6.19 11.04 0.81
CA ARG A 181 6.96 9.78 0.87
C ARG A 181 6.43 8.78 -0.13
N VAL A 182 7.32 8.19 -0.91
CA VAL A 182 6.99 7.22 -1.96
C VAL A 182 7.59 5.88 -1.58
N SER A 183 6.73 4.88 -1.38
CA SER A 183 7.16 3.49 -1.23
C SER A 183 6.92 2.70 -2.50
N PHE A 184 8.01 2.20 -3.09
CA PHE A 184 7.96 1.51 -4.39
C PHE A 184 7.42 0.09 -4.29
N ASN A 185 7.42 -0.51 -3.09
CA ASN A 185 6.88 -1.84 -2.81
C ASN A 185 7.34 -2.95 -3.79
N ASP A 186 8.51 -2.79 -4.39
CA ASP A 186 9.09 -3.71 -5.38
C ASP A 186 10.27 -4.53 -4.82
N ALA A 187 10.46 -4.45 -3.50
CA ALA A 187 11.52 -5.08 -2.72
C ALA A 187 12.97 -4.66 -3.04
N LYS A 188 13.20 -3.89 -4.10
CA LYS A 188 14.53 -3.53 -4.62
C LYS A 188 14.83 -2.03 -4.64
N THR A 189 13.81 -1.19 -4.70
CA THR A 189 13.95 0.26 -4.73
C THR A 189 13.71 0.82 -3.33
N ASP A 190 14.64 1.64 -2.85
CA ASP A 190 14.50 2.31 -1.56
C ASP A 190 13.40 3.38 -1.62
N ASP A 191 12.73 3.58 -0.48
CA ASP A 191 11.70 4.61 -0.36
C ASP A 191 12.29 6.03 -0.55
N LEU A 192 11.49 6.90 -1.18
CA LEU A 192 11.90 8.26 -1.53
C LEU A 192 11.10 9.28 -0.73
N THR A 193 11.78 10.29 -0.21
CA THR A 193 11.16 11.43 0.48
C THR A 193 11.46 12.72 -0.26
N VAL A 194 10.41 13.48 -0.59
CA VAL A 194 10.54 14.76 -1.28
C VAL A 194 9.82 15.84 -0.50
N LYS A 195 10.52 16.95 -0.25
CA LYS A 195 9.90 18.20 0.19
C LYS A 195 9.31 18.91 -1.02
N VAL A 196 8.02 19.23 -0.94
CA VAL A 196 7.26 19.82 -2.03
C VAL A 196 6.80 21.21 -1.61
N PRO A 197 7.31 22.28 -2.24
CA PRO A 197 6.86 23.64 -1.98
C PRO A 197 5.35 23.78 -2.18
N ARG A 198 4.72 24.67 -1.41
CA ARG A 198 3.27 24.88 -1.51
C ARG A 198 2.84 25.26 -2.92
N GLY A 199 1.70 24.72 -3.35
CA GLY A 199 1.16 24.93 -4.70
C GLY A 199 1.95 24.22 -5.81
N SER A 200 3.06 23.54 -5.48
CA SER A 200 3.81 22.72 -6.43
C SER A 200 3.34 21.26 -6.38
N SER A 201 3.52 20.56 -7.49
CA SER A 201 3.35 19.12 -7.56
C SER A 201 4.64 18.38 -7.18
N PHE A 202 4.51 17.09 -6.88
CA PHE A 202 5.68 16.23 -6.68
C PHE A 202 6.63 16.30 -7.87
N LYS A 203 6.09 16.21 -9.10
CA LYS A 203 6.89 16.26 -10.33
C LYS A 203 7.69 17.55 -10.47
N GLN A 204 7.13 18.68 -10.06
CA GLN A 204 7.84 19.96 -10.07
C GLN A 204 8.97 19.99 -9.04
N ALA A 205 8.73 19.50 -7.83
CA ALA A 205 9.71 19.49 -6.75
C ALA A 205 10.84 18.47 -6.96
N TYR A 206 10.50 17.27 -7.43
CA TYR A 206 11.46 16.18 -7.70
C TYR A 206 12.11 16.28 -9.08
N GLY A 207 11.46 16.97 -10.02
CA GLY A 207 11.91 17.12 -11.41
C GLY A 207 11.37 16.05 -12.37
N SER A 208 10.85 14.94 -11.87
CA SER A 208 10.25 13.87 -12.68
C SER A 208 9.13 13.14 -11.94
N ILE A 209 8.43 12.26 -12.67
CA ILE A 209 7.57 11.25 -12.06
C ILE A 209 8.46 10.04 -11.74
N PRO A 210 8.29 9.37 -10.59
CA PRO A 210 9.00 8.13 -10.29
C PRO A 210 8.77 7.08 -11.39
N ALA A 211 9.80 6.28 -11.68
CA ALA A 211 9.66 5.18 -12.61
C ALA A 211 8.62 4.16 -12.09
N THR A 212 7.87 3.55 -13.00
CA THR A 212 6.94 2.48 -12.65
C THR A 212 7.71 1.31 -12.03
N PRO A 213 7.41 0.91 -10.79
CA PRO A 213 8.10 -0.18 -10.14
C PRO A 213 7.68 -1.52 -10.73
N THR A 214 8.53 -2.53 -10.59
CA THR A 214 8.31 -3.87 -11.18
C THR A 214 8.62 -4.93 -10.14
N LYS A 215 7.74 -5.92 -10.04
CA LYS A 215 7.85 -7.01 -9.08
C LYS A 215 7.53 -8.33 -9.79
N GLU A 216 8.46 -9.28 -9.74
CA GLU A 216 8.36 -10.58 -10.43
C GLU A 216 7.08 -11.33 -10.02
N GLY A 217 6.30 -11.81 -11.00
CA GLY A 217 4.99 -12.41 -10.78
C GLY A 217 3.82 -11.43 -10.58
N TRP A 218 4.07 -10.12 -10.49
CA TRP A 218 3.04 -9.11 -10.20
C TRP A 218 2.95 -8.01 -11.26
N GLU A 219 1.73 -7.49 -11.46
CA GLU A 219 1.44 -6.35 -12.31
C GLU A 219 1.23 -5.10 -11.45
N PHE A 220 1.86 -4.00 -11.85
CA PHE A 220 1.65 -2.70 -11.22
C PHE A 220 0.27 -2.17 -11.59
N VAL A 221 -0.54 -1.87 -10.58
CA VAL A 221 -1.91 -1.35 -10.77
C VAL A 221 -1.91 0.17 -10.79
N ARG A 222 -1.44 0.79 -9.69
CA ARG A 222 -1.47 2.26 -9.50
C ARG A 222 -0.62 2.70 -8.32
N TRP A 223 -0.34 4.00 -8.28
CA TRP A 223 0.14 4.67 -7.06
C TRP A 223 -1.04 5.05 -6.18
N VAL A 224 -1.00 4.66 -4.92
CA VAL A 224 -2.07 4.87 -3.95
C VAL A 224 -1.68 5.95 -2.96
N ASP A 225 -2.54 6.95 -2.76
CA ASP A 225 -2.41 7.89 -1.65
C ASP A 225 -2.93 7.25 -0.36
N THR A 226 -2.08 7.06 0.64
CA THR A 226 -2.47 6.37 1.89
C THR A 226 -3.45 7.15 2.76
N SER A 227 -3.67 8.43 2.45
CA SER A 227 -4.55 9.28 3.25
C SER A 227 -6.04 9.08 2.94
N ASP A 228 -6.36 8.62 1.73
CA ASP A 228 -7.73 8.42 1.24
C ASP A 228 -7.91 7.24 0.26
N ASP A 229 -6.87 6.42 0.06
CA ASP A 229 -6.81 5.26 -0.84
C ASP A 229 -7.00 5.58 -2.34
N SER A 230 -7.01 6.86 -2.71
CA SER A 230 -7.19 7.30 -4.09
C SER A 230 -5.94 7.07 -4.95
N THR A 231 -6.07 7.23 -6.28
CA THR A 231 -4.90 7.19 -7.18
C THR A 231 -4.13 8.49 -7.09
N PHE A 232 -2.85 8.40 -6.73
CA PHE A 232 -2.00 9.57 -6.62
C PHE A 232 -1.54 10.09 -8.00
N ASP A 233 -1.68 11.40 -8.22
CA ASP A 233 -1.24 12.07 -9.44
C ASP A 233 -0.06 13.01 -9.14
N PHE A 234 1.14 12.58 -9.54
CA PHE A 234 2.39 13.32 -9.33
C PHE A 234 2.45 14.70 -9.99
N SER A 235 1.54 14.99 -10.92
CA SER A 235 1.51 16.27 -11.65
C SER A 235 0.59 17.30 -11.00
N LYS A 236 -0.29 16.89 -10.08
CA LYS A 236 -1.18 17.81 -9.37
C LYS A 236 -0.49 18.47 -8.18
N PRO A 237 -0.82 19.74 -7.86
CA PRO A 237 -0.36 20.39 -6.65
C PRO A 237 -0.69 19.56 -5.41
N ILE A 238 0.27 19.48 -4.49
CA ILE A 238 0.09 18.79 -3.22
C ILE A 238 -0.65 19.72 -2.25
N GLU A 239 -1.65 19.18 -1.56
CA GLU A 239 -2.49 19.94 -0.62
C GLU A 239 -2.16 19.64 0.85
N LYS A 240 -1.48 18.52 1.11
CA LYS A 240 -1.06 18.05 2.45
C LYS A 240 0.11 17.08 2.31
N SER A 241 0.91 16.94 3.37
CA SER A 241 1.91 15.88 3.44
C SER A 241 1.22 14.50 3.38
N THR A 242 1.80 13.55 2.67
CA THR A 242 1.23 12.20 2.50
C THR A 242 2.29 11.12 2.27
N SER A 243 1.91 9.87 2.51
CA SER A 243 2.62 8.69 2.01
C SER A 243 1.88 8.13 0.81
N ILE A 244 2.61 7.68 -0.20
CA ILE A 244 2.10 6.98 -1.35
C ILE A 244 2.80 5.64 -1.51
N TYR A 245 2.11 4.63 -2.02
CA TYR A 245 2.71 3.33 -2.30
C TYR A 245 2.28 2.76 -3.65
N ALA A 246 3.10 1.89 -4.22
CA ALA A 246 2.75 1.13 -5.41
C ALA A 246 1.87 -0.08 -5.04
N LEU A 247 0.67 -0.12 -5.63
CA LEU A 247 -0.24 -1.26 -5.55
C LEU A 247 0.06 -2.24 -6.69
N PHE A 248 0.10 -3.53 -6.34
CA PHE A 248 0.35 -4.62 -7.26
C PHE A 248 -0.76 -5.67 -7.17
N GLU A 249 -1.05 -6.33 -8.29
CA GLU A 249 -1.88 -7.53 -8.36
C GLU A 249 -1.13 -8.69 -9.01
N VAL A 250 -1.62 -9.92 -8.82
CA VAL A 250 -0.92 -11.12 -9.33
C VAL A 250 -1.08 -11.18 -10.85
N ALA A 251 0.04 -11.24 -11.58
CA ALA A 251 0.08 -11.31 -13.03
C ALA A 251 0.43 -12.71 -13.54
N ASN A 252 1.46 -13.32 -12.94
CA ASN A 252 1.88 -14.68 -13.25
C ASN A 252 1.87 -15.52 -11.97
N THR A 253 1.00 -16.51 -11.94
CA THR A 253 0.75 -17.34 -10.76
C THR A 253 1.81 -18.41 -10.55
N ALA A 254 2.60 -18.72 -11.59
CA ALA A 254 3.74 -19.64 -11.48
C ALA A 254 4.93 -19.00 -10.73
N GLU A 255 5.03 -17.67 -10.74
CA GLU A 255 6.08 -16.91 -10.09
C GLU A 255 5.70 -16.44 -8.67
N VAL A 256 4.40 -16.49 -8.32
CA VAL A 256 3.90 -16.07 -7.00
C VAL A 256 3.53 -17.28 -6.15
N GLU A 257 4.35 -17.54 -5.14
CA GLU A 257 4.11 -18.60 -4.16
C GLU A 257 2.73 -18.49 -3.50
N ALA A 258 2.03 -19.62 -3.41
CA ALA A 258 0.77 -19.73 -2.70
C ALA A 258 1.02 -19.80 -1.18
N PHE A 259 0.09 -19.22 -0.40
CA PHE A 259 0.10 -19.25 1.06
C PHE A 259 -1.01 -20.15 1.59
N ASP A 260 -0.68 -21.12 2.43
CA ASP A 260 -1.64 -21.82 3.27
C ASP A 260 -1.97 -20.92 4.48
N PRO A 261 -3.19 -20.35 4.57
CA PRO A 261 -3.53 -19.40 5.62
C PRO A 261 -3.45 -20.00 7.03
N THR A 262 -3.49 -21.33 7.18
CA THR A 262 -3.41 -22.02 8.47
C THR A 262 -1.99 -22.27 8.95
N LYS A 263 -1.00 -22.23 8.05
CA LYS A 263 0.40 -22.57 8.34
C LYS A 263 1.35 -21.41 8.11
N ASP A 264 1.12 -20.65 7.05
CA ASP A 264 2.10 -19.72 6.50
C ASP A 264 1.88 -18.27 6.96
N ILE A 265 0.75 -17.98 7.60
CA ILE A 265 0.47 -16.64 8.13
C ILE A 265 0.92 -16.57 9.60
N PRO A 266 1.98 -15.81 9.91
CA PRO A 266 2.41 -15.62 11.29
C PRO A 266 1.38 -14.78 12.06
N LYS A 267 1.11 -15.18 13.30
CA LYS A 267 0.22 -14.43 14.22
C LYS A 267 0.81 -13.09 14.66
N THR A 268 2.14 -12.98 14.67
CA THR A 268 2.86 -11.78 15.08
C THR A 268 4.03 -11.53 14.15
N LEU A 269 4.16 -10.28 13.72
CA LEU A 269 5.26 -9.77 12.93
C LEU A 269 6.00 -8.72 13.76
N THR A 270 7.32 -8.65 13.61
CA THR A 270 8.16 -7.64 14.25
C THR A 270 9.19 -7.11 13.28
N GLY A 271 9.64 -5.88 13.51
CA GLY A 271 10.65 -5.24 12.69
C GLY A 271 10.76 -3.76 13.07
N SER A 272 11.34 -2.97 12.18
CA SER A 272 11.36 -1.52 12.27
C SER A 272 10.69 -0.89 11.06
N CYS A 273 10.23 0.35 11.22
CA CYS A 273 9.72 1.18 10.15
C CYS A 273 10.19 2.63 10.34
N TYR A 274 9.97 3.46 9.33
CA TYR A 274 10.21 4.89 9.41
C TYR A 274 8.90 5.65 9.64
N ILE A 275 8.89 6.51 10.66
CA ILE A 275 7.82 7.46 10.96
C ILE A 275 8.16 8.81 10.32
N GLY A 276 7.34 9.20 9.34
CA GLY A 276 7.40 10.42 8.52
C GLY A 276 7.13 11.72 9.26
N ALA A 277 6.97 12.78 8.47
CA ALA A 277 6.42 14.04 8.96
C ALA A 277 5.04 13.83 9.60
N THR A 278 4.78 14.58 10.67
CA THR A 278 3.48 14.63 11.34
C THR A 278 2.64 15.76 10.76
N TRP A 279 1.34 15.52 10.62
CA TRP A 279 0.35 16.56 10.33
C TRP A 279 -0.92 16.31 11.12
N SER A 280 -1.76 17.35 11.23
CA SER A 280 -2.92 17.36 12.10
C SER A 280 -2.52 17.29 13.58
N VAL A 281 -3.27 17.97 14.44
CA VAL A 281 -3.00 17.93 15.88
C VAL A 281 -3.85 16.83 16.51
N HIS A 282 -5.13 16.70 16.11
CA HIS A 282 -6.06 15.72 16.71
C HIS A 282 -6.92 14.90 15.73
N PRO A 283 -6.66 13.58 15.59
CA PRO A 283 -5.43 12.91 16.01
C PRO A 283 -4.27 13.31 15.09
N ALA A 284 -3.07 13.40 15.67
CA ALA A 284 -1.85 13.50 14.87
C ALA A 284 -1.72 12.28 13.95
N LYS A 285 -1.38 12.56 12.69
CA LYS A 285 -1.23 11.59 11.61
C LYS A 285 0.21 11.56 11.12
N PHE A 286 0.62 10.40 10.61
CA PHE A 286 2.00 10.13 10.23
C PHE A 286 2.06 9.34 8.93
N ALA A 287 3.05 9.68 8.12
CA ALA A 287 3.43 8.94 6.94
C ALA A 287 4.32 7.78 7.39
N ILE A 288 3.83 6.54 7.34
CA ILE A 288 4.61 5.36 7.76
C ILE A 288 5.08 4.60 6.52
N SER A 289 6.35 4.24 6.48
CA SER A 289 7.02 3.65 5.31
C SER A 289 8.27 2.88 5.74
N ASP A 290 9.02 2.33 4.79
CA ASP A 290 10.35 1.72 5.01
C ASP A 290 10.33 0.65 6.12
N PHE A 291 9.28 -0.19 6.08
CA PHE A 291 9.16 -1.34 6.95
C PHE A 291 10.23 -2.39 6.62
N THR A 292 10.73 -3.07 7.64
CA THR A 292 11.59 -4.25 7.51
C THR A 292 10.81 -5.54 7.75
N GLY A 293 11.38 -6.71 7.43
CA GLY A 293 10.74 -8.00 7.70
C GLY A 293 9.58 -8.28 6.73
N GLU A 294 8.56 -9.00 7.21
CA GLU A 294 7.39 -9.40 6.40
C GLU A 294 6.51 -8.24 5.91
N LEU A 295 6.67 -7.05 6.52
CA LEU A 295 6.01 -5.82 6.05
C LEU A 295 6.88 -5.02 5.06
N LYS A 296 8.02 -5.54 4.60
CA LYS A 296 8.91 -4.81 3.68
C LYS A 296 8.15 -4.36 2.42
N GLY A 297 8.28 -3.07 2.11
CA GLY A 297 7.60 -2.43 0.98
C GLY A 297 6.18 -1.94 1.29
N TYR A 298 5.65 -2.22 2.49
CA TYR A 298 4.39 -1.65 2.93
C TYR A 298 4.56 -0.16 3.29
N ALA A 299 3.51 0.63 3.07
CA ALA A 299 3.40 1.98 3.61
C ALA A 299 1.93 2.30 3.94
N GLY A 300 1.72 3.24 4.84
CA GLY A 300 0.38 3.60 5.31
C GLY A 300 0.36 4.92 6.05
N THR A 301 -0.85 5.33 6.47
CA THR A 301 -1.03 6.46 7.37
C THR A 301 -1.26 5.94 8.80
N GLY A 302 -0.37 6.33 9.71
CA GLY A 302 -0.47 6.03 11.14
C GLY A 302 -1.22 7.12 11.90
N THR A 303 -1.73 6.76 13.07
CA THR A 303 -2.35 7.67 14.04
C THR A 303 -1.81 7.42 15.44
N CYS A 304 -1.77 8.47 16.25
CA CYS A 304 -1.38 8.37 17.66
C CYS A 304 -2.34 7.51 18.50
N SER A 305 -1.78 6.77 19.47
CA SER A 305 -2.54 5.87 20.37
C SER A 305 -2.54 6.29 21.86
N LEU A 306 -1.72 7.26 22.27
CA LEU A 306 -1.61 7.72 23.67
C LEU A 306 -1.82 9.24 23.78
N PRO A 307 -3.05 9.72 24.00
CA PRO A 307 -3.31 11.15 24.18
C PRO A 307 -2.38 11.75 25.24
N SER A 308 -1.85 12.95 25.02
CA SER A 308 -0.96 13.77 25.89
C SER A 308 0.57 13.60 25.81
N ALA A 309 1.11 12.63 25.06
CA ALA A 309 2.55 12.58 24.76
C ALA A 309 2.88 13.32 23.44
N ALA A 310 4.15 13.59 23.15
CA ALA A 310 4.54 14.25 21.90
C ALA A 310 4.45 13.28 20.70
N PRO A 311 4.02 13.70 19.51
CA PRO A 311 4.00 12.82 18.33
C PRO A 311 5.44 12.55 17.84
N PRO A 312 5.80 11.28 17.55
CA PRO A 312 7.10 10.96 16.98
C PRO A 312 7.15 11.35 15.50
N SER A 313 8.09 12.21 15.10
CA SER A 313 8.28 12.55 13.68
C SER A 313 9.70 12.26 13.25
N ASN A 314 9.88 11.89 11.99
CA ASN A 314 11.17 11.74 11.33
C ASN A 314 12.15 10.82 12.07
N THR A 315 11.66 9.66 12.50
CA THR A 315 12.44 8.72 13.29
C THR A 315 12.16 7.28 12.89
N ARG A 316 13.15 6.40 13.08
CA ARG A 316 12.93 4.95 13.00
C ARG A 316 12.37 4.44 14.32
N ALA A 317 11.46 3.48 14.22
CA ALA A 317 10.78 2.90 15.37
C ALA A 317 10.57 1.40 15.17
N ASP A 318 10.54 0.66 16.27
CA ASP A 318 10.22 -0.75 16.23
C ASP A 318 8.70 -0.93 16.16
N TYR A 319 8.24 -1.96 15.45
CA TYR A 319 6.84 -2.30 15.37
C TYR A 319 6.58 -3.74 15.82
N VAL A 320 5.37 -3.94 16.35
CA VAL A 320 4.75 -5.24 16.57
C VAL A 320 3.41 -5.23 15.86
N ALA A 321 3.25 -6.14 14.90
CA ALA A 321 2.03 -6.31 14.13
C ALA A 321 1.35 -7.62 14.52
N THR A 322 0.10 -7.54 14.96
CA THR A 322 -0.68 -8.70 15.41
C THR A 322 -1.73 -9.03 14.37
N LEU A 323 -1.81 -10.30 13.99
CA LEU A 323 -2.79 -10.77 13.02
C LEU A 323 -4.20 -10.47 13.51
N LYS A 324 -4.95 -9.72 12.70
CA LYS A 324 -6.33 -9.34 13.00
C LYS A 324 -7.31 -10.24 12.27
N GLU A 325 -7.11 -10.40 10.97
CA GLU A 325 -8.03 -11.10 10.09
C GLU A 325 -7.30 -11.67 8.88
N VAL A 326 -7.79 -12.80 8.38
CA VAL A 326 -7.37 -13.39 7.12
C VAL A 326 -8.60 -13.53 6.25
N ASN A 327 -8.66 -12.78 5.15
CA ASN A 327 -9.70 -12.91 4.15
C ASN A 327 -9.11 -13.63 2.93
N VAL A 328 -9.35 -14.94 2.88
CA VAL A 328 -8.77 -15.80 1.86
C VAL A 328 -9.34 -15.52 0.47
N GLU A 329 -10.60 -15.10 0.40
CA GLU A 329 -11.32 -14.79 -0.84
C GLU A 329 -10.83 -13.47 -1.47
N ALA A 330 -10.62 -12.44 -0.64
CA ALA A 330 -10.08 -11.14 -1.08
C ALA A 330 -8.55 -11.16 -1.27
N GLY A 331 -7.88 -12.24 -0.88
CA GLY A 331 -6.43 -12.34 -0.89
C GLY A 331 -5.78 -11.37 0.11
N GLU A 332 -6.42 -11.10 1.25
CA GLU A 332 -5.98 -10.08 2.22
C GLU A 332 -5.62 -10.69 3.57
N VAL A 333 -4.48 -10.26 4.12
CA VAL A 333 -4.12 -10.42 5.53
C VAL A 333 -4.11 -9.06 6.20
N VAL A 334 -4.88 -8.91 7.27
CA VAL A 334 -4.98 -7.68 8.03
C VAL A 334 -4.19 -7.82 9.33
N TYR A 335 -3.28 -6.89 9.58
CA TYR A 335 -2.53 -6.76 10.83
C TYR A 335 -2.87 -5.45 11.54
N ASP A 336 -3.07 -5.54 12.86
CA ASP A 336 -3.03 -4.38 13.76
C ASP A 336 -1.57 -4.08 14.08
N VAL A 337 -1.04 -2.95 13.60
CA VAL A 337 0.37 -2.57 13.73
C VAL A 337 0.52 -1.53 14.82
N ASN A 338 1.26 -1.87 15.87
CA ASN A 338 1.66 -0.95 16.93
C ASN A 338 3.14 -0.62 16.79
N ILE A 339 3.45 0.67 16.69
CA ILE A 339 4.80 1.20 16.48
C ILE A 339 5.23 1.94 17.74
N THR A 340 6.40 1.57 18.26
CA THR A 340 6.98 2.11 19.49
C THR A 340 8.26 2.88 19.15
N PRO A 341 8.21 4.21 19.07
CA PRO A 341 9.41 5.01 18.83
C PRO A 341 10.38 4.96 20.02
N PRO A 342 11.68 5.22 19.80
CA PRO A 342 12.62 5.45 20.89
C PRO A 342 12.13 6.57 21.81
N GLY A 343 12.13 6.32 23.13
CA GLY A 343 11.60 7.28 24.10
C GLY A 343 10.07 7.34 24.15
N ALA A 344 9.38 6.30 23.68
CA ALA A 344 7.92 6.21 23.81
C ALA A 344 7.47 6.29 25.28
N ALA A 345 6.48 7.15 25.51
CA ALA A 345 5.73 7.22 26.75
C ALA A 345 4.94 5.93 26.99
N ARG A 346 4.55 5.70 28.23
CA ARG A 346 3.75 4.54 28.65
C ARG A 346 2.55 5.01 29.47
N PRO A 347 1.43 4.26 29.47
CA PRO A 347 0.34 4.52 30.39
C PRO A 347 0.84 4.60 31.84
N GLY A 348 0.50 5.69 32.54
CA GLY A 348 0.97 5.94 33.91
C GLY A 348 2.47 6.25 34.05
N GLY A 349 3.16 6.54 32.95
CA GLY A 349 4.56 6.98 32.95
C GLY A 349 4.76 8.39 33.52
N PRO A 350 6.02 8.88 33.56
CA PRO A 350 6.32 10.24 34.01
C PRO A 350 5.51 11.28 33.24
N SER A 351 5.03 12.29 33.96
CA SER A 351 4.26 13.40 33.40
C SER A 351 4.62 14.71 34.10
N ASN A 352 4.30 15.81 33.44
CA ASN A 352 4.36 17.17 34.00
C ASN A 352 3.08 17.93 33.65
N SER A 353 3.03 19.23 33.92
CA SER A 353 1.88 20.10 33.63
C SER A 353 1.47 20.14 32.15
N LEU A 354 2.28 19.58 31.22
CA LEU A 354 1.95 19.50 29.79
C LEU A 354 1.43 18.13 29.36
N GLY A 355 1.51 17.10 30.21
CA GLY A 355 1.12 15.73 29.88
C GLY A 355 2.25 14.72 30.07
N LEU A 356 2.13 13.58 29.40
CA LEU A 356 3.12 12.50 29.46
C LEU A 356 4.46 12.93 28.83
N ILE A 357 5.54 12.61 29.53
CA ILE A 357 6.90 12.83 29.04
C ILE A 357 7.27 11.71 28.05
N GLY A 358 7.72 12.08 26.86
CA GLY A 358 8.14 11.17 25.79
C GLY A 358 7.23 11.18 24.56
N TYR A 359 7.45 10.20 23.68
CA TYR A 359 6.75 10.08 22.40
C TYR A 359 5.50 9.18 22.46
N GLN A 360 4.48 9.49 21.66
CA GLN A 360 3.31 8.63 21.50
C GLN A 360 3.68 7.38 20.71
N THR A 361 3.05 6.26 21.06
CA THR A 361 3.01 5.08 20.19
C THR A 361 2.08 5.36 19.00
N VAL A 362 2.44 4.82 17.83
CA VAL A 362 1.67 5.00 16.59
C VAL A 362 0.97 3.69 16.23
N TYR A 363 -0.26 3.78 15.75
CA TYR A 363 -1.06 2.65 15.30
C TYR A 363 -1.46 2.82 13.84
N LEU A 364 -1.46 1.73 13.08
CA LEU A 364 -2.15 1.63 11.80
C LEU A 364 -2.68 0.21 11.57
N LYS A 365 -3.60 0.07 10.62
CA LYS A 365 -3.98 -1.23 10.05
C LYS A 365 -3.19 -1.46 8.78
N ALA A 366 -2.49 -2.58 8.70
CA ALA A 366 -1.81 -3.01 7.49
C ALA A 366 -2.64 -4.08 6.78
N VAL A 367 -2.96 -3.86 5.49
CA VAL A 367 -3.64 -4.83 4.63
C VAL A 367 -2.65 -5.33 3.59
N ILE A 368 -2.23 -6.59 3.71
CA ILE A 368 -1.25 -7.21 2.84
C ILE A 368 -1.97 -8.11 1.84
N LYS A 369 -1.68 -7.93 0.55
CA LYS A 369 -2.16 -8.85 -0.49
C LYS A 369 -1.32 -10.14 -0.52
N LYS A 370 -1.98 -11.29 -0.44
CA LYS A 370 -1.38 -12.63 -0.49
C LYS A 370 -2.17 -13.50 -1.48
N ASN A 371 -1.45 -14.31 -2.23
CA ASN A 371 -2.03 -15.35 -3.07
C ASN A 371 -2.27 -16.59 -2.21
N PHE A 372 -3.48 -16.83 -1.72
CA PHE A 372 -3.73 -18.02 -0.91
C PHE A 372 -3.99 -19.27 -1.73
N GLY A 373 -4.11 -19.15 -3.05
CA GLY A 373 -4.51 -20.26 -3.90
C GLY A 373 -5.93 -20.78 -3.59
N GLY A 374 -6.38 -21.75 -4.36
CA GLY A 374 -7.63 -22.45 -4.16
C GLY A 374 -7.49 -23.93 -4.48
N TYR A 375 -8.59 -24.66 -4.35
CA TYR A 375 -8.66 -26.09 -4.62
C TYR A 375 -9.55 -26.35 -5.83
N LEU A 376 -9.30 -27.46 -6.51
CA LEU A 376 -10.15 -27.99 -7.56
C LEU A 376 -10.71 -29.35 -7.13
N GLU A 377 -12.00 -29.56 -7.37
CA GLU A 377 -12.65 -30.86 -7.38
C GLU A 377 -13.32 -31.07 -8.74
N VAL A 378 -13.22 -32.28 -9.28
CA VAL A 378 -13.96 -32.66 -10.49
C VAL A 378 -15.11 -33.57 -10.11
N VAL A 379 -16.29 -33.29 -10.68
CA VAL A 379 -17.49 -34.13 -10.58
C VAL A 379 -17.81 -34.67 -11.96
N LYS A 380 -17.61 -35.97 -12.13
CA LYS A 380 -17.91 -36.68 -13.36
C LYS A 380 -19.41 -36.92 -13.49
N THR A 381 -19.93 -36.68 -14.68
CA THR A 381 -21.33 -37.00 -15.04
C THR A 381 -21.39 -37.74 -16.37
N SER A 382 -22.52 -38.40 -16.61
CA SER A 382 -22.87 -38.98 -17.92
C SER A 382 -23.76 -38.02 -18.69
N SER A 383 -23.49 -37.83 -19.98
CA SER A 383 -24.35 -37.04 -20.87
C SER A 383 -25.64 -37.79 -21.25
N ASN A 384 -25.71 -39.11 -20.99
CA ASN A 384 -26.91 -39.91 -21.19
C ASN A 384 -27.08 -40.95 -20.06
N PRO A 385 -27.58 -40.53 -18.88
CA PRO A 385 -27.78 -41.42 -17.74
C PRO A 385 -28.70 -42.60 -18.04
N SER A 386 -29.65 -42.47 -18.97
CA SER A 386 -30.62 -43.53 -19.28
C SER A 386 -30.00 -44.84 -19.78
N ILE A 387 -28.77 -44.80 -20.30
CA ILE A 387 -28.05 -46.00 -20.75
C ILE A 387 -26.92 -46.44 -19.81
N SER A 388 -26.40 -45.51 -19.00
CA SER A 388 -25.24 -45.74 -18.15
C SER A 388 -25.59 -46.00 -16.69
N GLU A 389 -26.64 -45.37 -16.16
CA GLU A 389 -27.01 -45.48 -14.75
C GLU A 389 -27.57 -46.88 -14.44
N GLY A 390 -27.07 -47.50 -13.37
CA GLY A 390 -27.43 -48.87 -12.99
C GLY A 390 -26.89 -49.95 -13.94
N ASN A 391 -26.09 -49.59 -14.93
CA ASN A 391 -25.51 -50.52 -15.90
C ASN A 391 -24.04 -50.80 -15.59
N ARG A 392 -23.72 -52.06 -15.24
CA ARG A 392 -22.38 -52.52 -14.87
C ARG A 392 -21.29 -52.35 -15.94
N CYS A 393 -21.67 -52.02 -17.17
CA CYS A 393 -20.72 -51.71 -18.25
C CYS A 393 -20.19 -50.27 -18.18
N TYR A 394 -20.72 -49.45 -17.27
CA TYR A 394 -20.36 -48.04 -17.14
C TYR A 394 -19.95 -47.76 -15.70
N SER A 395 -18.89 -46.96 -15.52
CA SER A 395 -18.48 -46.43 -14.23
C SER A 395 -18.15 -44.95 -14.36
N LEU A 396 -18.36 -44.18 -13.30
CA LEU A 396 -17.81 -42.82 -13.18
C LEU A 396 -16.53 -42.80 -12.33
N GLU A 397 -16.17 -43.93 -11.72
CA GLU A 397 -14.94 -44.13 -10.96
C GLU A 397 -13.75 -44.40 -11.89
N GLY A 398 -12.56 -43.97 -11.48
CA GLY A 398 -11.32 -44.30 -12.16
C GLY A 398 -10.97 -43.38 -13.33
N ALA A 399 -11.79 -42.35 -13.60
CA ALA A 399 -11.44 -41.30 -14.56
C ALA A 399 -10.20 -40.54 -14.03
N VAL A 400 -9.20 -40.34 -14.89
CA VAL A 400 -7.95 -39.65 -14.52
C VAL A 400 -7.88 -38.31 -15.24
N PHE A 401 -7.75 -37.24 -14.46
CA PHE A 401 -7.62 -35.87 -14.94
C PHE A 401 -6.24 -35.32 -14.66
N GLY A 402 -5.62 -34.71 -15.67
CA GLY A 402 -4.48 -33.83 -15.50
C GLY A 402 -4.93 -32.37 -15.39
N VAL A 403 -4.35 -31.63 -14.46
CA VAL A 403 -4.55 -30.17 -14.31
C VAL A 403 -3.31 -29.46 -14.82
N TYR A 404 -3.49 -28.52 -15.75
CA TYR A 404 -2.42 -27.86 -16.48
C TYR A 404 -2.48 -26.34 -16.28
N ASN A 405 -1.34 -25.71 -15.98
CA ASN A 405 -1.24 -24.25 -15.87
C ASN A 405 -1.22 -23.57 -17.26
N GLN A 406 -1.14 -22.23 -17.29
CA GLN A 406 -1.12 -21.47 -18.55
C GLN A 406 0.11 -21.75 -19.44
N GLU A 407 1.19 -22.26 -18.86
CA GLU A 407 2.41 -22.65 -19.59
C GLU A 407 2.29 -24.07 -20.20
N GLY A 408 1.20 -24.79 -19.93
CA GLY A 408 0.99 -26.17 -20.36
C GLY A 408 1.69 -27.21 -19.48
N SER A 409 2.21 -26.82 -18.32
CA SER A 409 2.81 -27.73 -17.34
C SER A 409 1.75 -28.40 -16.48
N ARG A 410 1.87 -29.72 -16.29
CA ARG A 410 0.97 -30.51 -15.44
C ARG A 410 1.29 -30.24 -13.95
N VAL A 411 0.34 -29.67 -13.22
CA VAL A 411 0.50 -29.25 -11.82
C VAL A 411 -0.26 -30.13 -10.83
N ALA A 412 -1.24 -30.91 -11.28
CA ALA A 412 -1.92 -31.90 -10.44
C ALA A 412 -2.48 -33.07 -11.28
N GLN A 413 -2.75 -34.18 -10.61
CA GLN A 413 -3.52 -35.31 -11.11
C GLN A 413 -4.67 -35.60 -10.17
N LEU A 414 -5.87 -35.74 -10.69
CA LEU A 414 -7.07 -36.08 -9.93
C LEU A 414 -7.67 -37.37 -10.47
N THR A 415 -8.23 -38.19 -9.58
CA THR A 415 -8.90 -39.44 -9.97
C THR A 415 -10.25 -39.53 -9.30
N THR A 416 -11.28 -39.90 -10.05
CA THR A 416 -12.64 -40.01 -9.53
C THR A 416 -12.80 -41.27 -8.70
N GLY A 417 -13.47 -41.15 -7.56
CA GLY A 417 -13.88 -42.27 -6.72
C GLY A 417 -15.23 -42.86 -7.12
N PRO A 418 -15.76 -43.80 -6.33
CA PRO A 418 -17.04 -44.48 -6.59
C PRO A 418 -18.25 -43.56 -6.74
N ASP A 419 -18.21 -42.36 -6.15
CA ASP A 419 -19.26 -41.35 -6.25
C ASP A 419 -19.13 -40.43 -7.47
N GLY A 420 -18.17 -40.72 -8.36
CA GLY A 420 -17.84 -39.92 -9.53
C GLY A 420 -17.12 -38.60 -9.20
N LYS A 421 -16.68 -38.39 -7.95
CA LYS A 421 -15.98 -37.17 -7.53
C LYS A 421 -14.52 -37.44 -7.27
N THR A 422 -13.69 -36.44 -7.50
CA THR A 422 -12.29 -36.48 -7.07
C THR A 422 -12.16 -36.00 -5.63
N ALA A 423 -11.08 -36.38 -4.95
CA ALA A 423 -10.61 -35.59 -3.83
C ALA A 423 -10.21 -34.17 -4.29
N LYS A 424 -10.06 -33.24 -3.33
CA LYS A 424 -9.47 -31.93 -3.60
C LYS A 424 -8.08 -32.07 -4.20
N SER A 425 -7.76 -31.22 -5.15
CA SER A 425 -6.39 -31.02 -5.61
C SER A 425 -5.47 -30.60 -4.47
N PRO A 426 -4.14 -30.64 -4.67
CA PRO A 426 -3.24 -29.78 -3.91
C PRO A 426 -3.67 -28.31 -4.00
N LEU A 427 -3.20 -27.46 -3.08
CA LEU A 427 -3.45 -26.02 -3.17
C LEU A 427 -2.82 -25.47 -4.46
N LEU A 428 -3.63 -24.87 -5.31
CA LEU A 428 -3.21 -24.30 -6.59
C LEU A 428 -3.25 -22.78 -6.49
N PRO A 429 -2.25 -22.03 -6.99
CA PRO A 429 -2.34 -20.58 -7.13
C PRO A 429 -3.66 -20.15 -7.78
N ALA A 430 -4.28 -19.07 -7.31
CA ALA A 430 -5.52 -18.57 -7.92
C ALA A 430 -5.25 -18.17 -9.36
N GLY A 431 -6.09 -18.58 -10.32
CA GLY A 431 -5.81 -18.40 -11.75
C GLY A 431 -6.59 -19.36 -12.63
N THR A 432 -6.38 -19.29 -13.94
CA THR A 432 -7.06 -20.17 -14.92
C THR A 432 -6.21 -21.38 -15.27
N TYR A 433 -6.82 -22.56 -15.24
CA TYR A 433 -6.20 -23.85 -15.53
C TYR A 433 -6.98 -24.61 -16.59
N THR A 434 -6.30 -25.50 -17.30
CA THR A 434 -6.92 -26.48 -18.18
C THR A 434 -7.01 -27.82 -17.46
N VAL A 435 -8.21 -28.38 -17.39
CA VAL A 435 -8.46 -29.73 -16.87
C VAL A 435 -8.68 -30.64 -18.07
N ARG A 436 -7.79 -31.62 -18.24
CA ARG A 436 -7.84 -32.60 -19.32
C ARG A 436 -8.15 -33.98 -18.75
N GLU A 437 -9.13 -34.65 -19.33
CA GLU A 437 -9.34 -36.06 -19.06
C GLU A 437 -8.31 -36.88 -19.83
N GLU A 438 -7.37 -37.47 -19.11
CA GLU A 438 -6.29 -38.28 -19.69
C GLU A 438 -6.74 -39.73 -19.88
N THR A 439 -7.60 -40.21 -18.99
CA THR A 439 -8.20 -41.55 -19.03
C THR A 439 -9.68 -41.43 -18.71
N ALA A 440 -10.55 -41.75 -19.67
CA ALA A 440 -11.98 -41.89 -19.45
C ALA A 440 -12.28 -43.14 -18.60
N PRO A 441 -13.35 -43.12 -17.79
CA PRO A 441 -13.76 -44.28 -17.02
C PRO A 441 -14.45 -45.32 -17.90
N ASP A 442 -14.64 -46.53 -17.36
CA ASP A 442 -15.18 -47.66 -18.11
C ASP A 442 -16.50 -47.34 -18.80
N GLY A 443 -16.58 -47.65 -20.10
CA GLY A 443 -17.78 -47.47 -20.91
C GLY A 443 -17.99 -46.05 -21.45
N PHE A 444 -17.07 -45.10 -21.22
CA PHE A 444 -17.20 -43.72 -21.67
C PHE A 444 -16.14 -43.30 -22.70
N ALA A 445 -16.48 -42.30 -23.52
CA ALA A 445 -15.52 -41.59 -24.35
C ALA A 445 -14.96 -40.39 -23.57
N PRO A 446 -13.65 -40.08 -23.68
CA PRO A 446 -13.06 -38.92 -22.99
C PRO A 446 -13.76 -37.60 -23.33
N ALA A 447 -13.97 -36.76 -22.32
CA ALA A 447 -14.43 -35.40 -22.46
C ALA A 447 -13.37 -34.49 -23.10
N PRO A 448 -13.79 -33.39 -23.74
CA PRO A 448 -12.88 -32.32 -24.15
C PRO A 448 -12.26 -31.59 -22.95
N ASP A 449 -11.09 -31.00 -23.19
CA ASP A 449 -10.41 -30.12 -22.22
C ASP A 449 -11.37 -29.02 -21.71
N THR A 450 -11.37 -28.79 -20.40
CA THR A 450 -12.24 -27.81 -19.74
C THR A 450 -11.38 -26.73 -19.06
N SER A 451 -11.69 -25.46 -19.32
CA SER A 451 -11.04 -24.33 -18.65
C SER A 451 -11.73 -24.02 -17.32
N VAL A 452 -10.94 -23.91 -16.24
CA VAL A 452 -11.44 -23.66 -14.88
C VAL A 452 -10.67 -22.52 -14.23
N ALA A 453 -11.40 -21.55 -13.67
CA ALA A 453 -10.82 -20.47 -12.87
C ALA A 453 -10.82 -20.88 -11.39
N ILE A 454 -9.65 -21.03 -10.81
CA ILE A 454 -9.45 -21.27 -9.38
C ILE A 454 -9.44 -19.93 -8.66
N THR A 455 -10.39 -19.76 -7.74
CA THR A 455 -10.49 -18.58 -6.88
C THR A 455 -9.76 -18.83 -5.56
N SER A 456 -9.05 -17.81 -5.09
CA SER A 456 -8.36 -17.83 -3.81
C SER A 456 -9.32 -18.18 -2.66
N GLY A 457 -8.91 -19.09 -1.78
CA GLY A 457 -9.67 -19.50 -0.59
C GLY A 457 -10.90 -20.37 -0.82
N SER A 458 -11.17 -20.75 -2.07
CA SER A 458 -12.35 -21.54 -2.44
C SER A 458 -11.96 -22.92 -2.95
N THR A 459 -12.93 -23.84 -2.93
CA THR A 459 -12.88 -25.08 -3.71
C THR A 459 -13.76 -24.88 -4.94
N THR A 460 -13.15 -24.86 -6.10
CA THR A 460 -13.84 -24.79 -7.39
C THR A 460 -14.26 -26.20 -7.78
N THR A 461 -15.54 -26.40 -8.06
CA THR A 461 -16.05 -27.67 -8.55
C THR A 461 -16.28 -27.59 -10.06
N ALA A 462 -15.55 -28.39 -10.83
CA ALA A 462 -15.74 -28.53 -12.26
C ALA A 462 -16.59 -29.77 -12.56
N SER A 463 -17.76 -29.60 -13.18
CA SER A 463 -18.56 -30.74 -13.63
C SER A 463 -18.21 -31.08 -15.07
N ILE A 464 -17.72 -32.30 -15.30
CA ILE A 464 -17.25 -32.78 -16.61
C ILE A 464 -18.10 -33.97 -17.04
N SER A 465 -18.77 -33.84 -18.19
CA SER A 465 -19.73 -34.82 -18.70
C SER A 465 -19.15 -35.66 -19.83
N ASP A 466 -19.26 -36.99 -19.73
CA ASP A 466 -18.81 -37.92 -20.78
C ASP A 466 -19.97 -38.50 -21.55
N ALA A 467 -19.69 -38.78 -22.83
CA ALA A 467 -20.58 -39.55 -23.68
C ALA A 467 -20.40 -41.05 -23.43
N PRO A 468 -21.43 -41.77 -22.94
CA PRO A 468 -21.37 -43.22 -22.83
C PRO A 468 -21.20 -43.85 -24.23
N GLN A 469 -20.24 -44.76 -24.35
CA GLN A 469 -20.01 -45.52 -25.56
C GLN A 469 -20.93 -46.74 -25.57
N ASN A 470 -21.83 -46.78 -26.54
CA ASN A 470 -22.58 -47.98 -26.89
C ASN A 470 -22.09 -48.51 -28.23
N THR A 471 -21.79 -49.81 -28.28
CA THR A 471 -21.75 -50.52 -29.55
C THR A 471 -23.11 -51.16 -29.74
N LEU A 472 -23.80 -50.83 -30.84
CA LEU A 472 -24.94 -51.61 -31.30
C LEU A 472 -24.41 -52.99 -31.74
N ILE A 473 -24.42 -53.97 -30.84
CA ILE A 473 -24.16 -55.34 -31.24
C ILE A 473 -25.39 -55.81 -32.03
N ASN A 474 -25.26 -55.89 -33.35
CA ASN A 474 -26.24 -56.56 -34.18
C ASN A 474 -25.97 -58.07 -34.12
N LEU A 475 -26.37 -58.72 -33.02
CA LEU A 475 -26.21 -60.17 -32.85
C LEU A 475 -27.39 -60.88 -33.52
N ILE A 476 -27.21 -61.31 -34.76
CA ILE A 476 -28.14 -62.23 -35.41
C ILE A 476 -27.75 -63.65 -34.98
N GLY A 477 -28.41 -64.16 -33.94
CA GLY A 477 -28.31 -65.57 -33.56
C GLY A 477 -29.28 -66.41 -34.39
N GLN A 478 -28.77 -67.22 -35.32
CA GLN A 478 -29.57 -68.25 -35.99
C GLN A 478 -29.32 -69.60 -35.31
N LYS A 479 -30.36 -70.21 -34.77
CA LYS A 479 -30.27 -71.58 -34.25
C LYS A 479 -30.33 -72.53 -35.44
N ILE A 480 -29.20 -73.17 -35.74
CA ILE A 480 -29.07 -74.14 -36.83
C ILE A 480 -29.15 -75.55 -36.24
N ASP A 481 -29.94 -76.41 -36.87
CA ASP A 481 -29.97 -77.82 -36.54
C ASP A 481 -28.67 -78.51 -36.98
N ALA A 482 -28.05 -79.27 -36.07
CA ALA A 482 -26.68 -79.77 -36.24
C ALA A 482 -26.55 -80.88 -37.30
N GLU A 483 -27.64 -81.58 -37.63
CA GLU A 483 -27.63 -82.67 -38.61
C GLU A 483 -28.00 -82.18 -40.01
N THR A 484 -28.88 -81.19 -40.10
CA THR A 484 -29.45 -80.71 -41.37
C THR A 484 -28.88 -79.39 -41.87
N ASN A 485 -28.12 -78.65 -41.05
CA ASN A 485 -27.62 -77.30 -41.35
C ASN A 485 -28.71 -76.29 -41.75
N THR A 486 -29.96 -76.53 -41.35
CA THR A 486 -31.09 -75.63 -41.62
C THR A 486 -31.52 -74.86 -40.36
N PRO A 487 -32.07 -73.64 -40.50
CA PRO A 487 -32.58 -72.90 -39.36
C PRO A 487 -33.80 -73.56 -38.69
N TYR A 488 -33.73 -73.69 -37.38
CA TYR A 488 -34.80 -74.25 -36.55
C TYR A 488 -35.79 -73.13 -36.12
N PRO A 489 -37.10 -73.21 -36.46
CA PRO A 489 -38.06 -72.18 -36.05
C PRO A 489 -38.50 -72.37 -34.58
N PRO A 490 -38.68 -71.29 -33.78
CA PRO A 490 -39.21 -71.40 -32.43
C PRO A 490 -40.72 -71.66 -32.47
N ARG A 491 -41.17 -72.86 -32.09
CA ARG A 491 -42.59 -73.09 -31.76
C ARG A 491 -42.90 -72.54 -30.37
N ILE A 492 -43.71 -71.48 -30.29
CA ILE A 492 -44.45 -71.11 -29.08
C ILE A 492 -45.63 -72.08 -28.98
N GLY A 493 -45.54 -73.06 -28.08
CA GLY A 493 -46.63 -73.97 -27.74
C GLY A 493 -47.29 -73.54 -26.43
N ASN A 494 -48.50 -73.01 -26.52
CA ASN A 494 -49.39 -72.70 -25.40
C ASN A 494 -49.77 -74.00 -24.64
N PRO A 495 -49.65 -74.10 -23.30
CA PRO A 495 -50.21 -75.22 -22.56
C PRO A 495 -51.71 -74.98 -22.26
N GLU A 496 -52.47 -76.08 -22.17
CA GLU A 496 -53.93 -76.21 -21.90
C GLU A 496 -54.84 -76.23 -23.14
N ARG A 497 -55.73 -77.23 -23.38
CA ARG A 497 -56.14 -78.44 -22.63
C ARG A 497 -56.98 -79.35 -23.57
N SER A 498 -57.02 -80.65 -23.23
CA SER A 498 -58.21 -81.53 -23.28
C SER A 498 -58.50 -82.44 -24.51
N ALA A 499 -58.49 -83.74 -24.19
CA ALA A 499 -59.34 -84.84 -24.65
C ALA A 499 -59.14 -85.47 -26.05
N LEU A 500 -58.80 -86.77 -26.03
CA LEU A 500 -59.19 -87.74 -27.06
C LEU A 500 -60.18 -88.75 -26.46
N PRO A 501 -61.28 -89.09 -27.15
CA PRO A 501 -62.04 -90.31 -26.92
C PRO A 501 -61.63 -91.40 -27.93
N ARG A 502 -61.17 -92.55 -27.43
CA ARG A 502 -61.76 -93.90 -27.59
C ARG A 502 -60.82 -94.94 -26.99
#